data_AF-A0A4Z1FJF2-F1
#
_entry.id   AF-A0A4Z1FJF2-F1
#
_cell.length_a   1.000
_cell.length_b   1.000
_cell.length_c   1.000
_cell.angle_alpha   90.00
_cell.angle_beta   90.00
_cell.angle_gamma   90.00
#
_symmetry.space_group_name_H-M   'P 1'
#
loop_
_entity.id
_entity.type
_entity.pdbx_description
1 polymer ?
#
loop_
_entity_poly.entity_id
_entity_poly.type
_entity_poly.pdbx_seq_one_letter_code
_entity_poly.pdbx_strand_id
1 'polypeptide(L)'
;MAFLRFICETGKIRAFSSAHQYLLQFKQFYNRANGHHMDTNDTKEVLMYLRTTLADRFNLERTTKAKPVLGADDILLLLTHHWARDTSTFPTENQRLALATIMLLSIYTGCRPAELVDASKGKAVLCGKLSRNDSTCLSNDGDSDDEDFKDSEDERSFIESKELDDPNYNQQNPWSNLNNIDYKDDIEDDEIETRRFKSLCYEDIRLWIVQNPTKGERDLLGMEVTFAHRKGVDRKPKPTTFIFHEETLPILCPIAHILAIAIRDDAIKVDGYRRAEPFFESNLQDPTKAVLVHWKPHMLKTPIFR
;
A
#
# COMPACT_ATOMS: atom_id res chain seq x y z
N MET A 1 28.03 -15.75 -16.78
CA MET A 1 28.31 -14.62 -17.70
C MET A 1 27.47 -14.61 -18.97
N ALA A 2 27.36 -15.73 -19.72
CA ALA A 2 26.62 -15.78 -20.99
C ALA A 2 25.14 -15.34 -20.89
N PHE A 3 24.48 -15.66 -19.77
CA PHE A 3 23.11 -15.25 -19.49
C PHE A 3 22.90 -13.72 -19.49
N LEU A 4 23.70 -12.97 -18.73
CA LEU A 4 23.57 -11.51 -18.67
C LEU A 4 23.90 -10.85 -20.01
N ARG A 5 24.91 -11.37 -20.72
CA ARG A 5 25.22 -10.92 -22.08
C ARG A 5 24.05 -11.17 -23.02
N PHE A 6 23.50 -12.37 -23.02
CA PHE A 6 22.33 -12.74 -23.82
C PHE A 6 21.16 -11.78 -23.54
N ILE A 7 20.85 -11.53 -22.27
CA ILE A 7 19.78 -10.59 -21.90
C ILE A 7 20.05 -9.17 -22.40
N CYS A 8 21.29 -8.69 -22.35
CA CYS A 8 21.62 -7.37 -22.88
C CYS A 8 21.60 -7.33 -24.43
N GLU A 9 21.87 -8.46 -25.10
CA GLU A 9 21.88 -8.57 -26.56
C GLU A 9 20.47 -8.76 -27.14
N THR A 10 19.63 -9.59 -26.52
CA THR A 10 18.29 -9.92 -27.00
C THR A 10 17.19 -9.11 -26.33
N GLY A 11 17.42 -8.67 -25.09
CA GLY A 11 16.48 -7.87 -24.32
C GLY A 11 16.59 -6.38 -24.65
N LYS A 12 15.47 -5.66 -24.54
CA LYS A 12 15.43 -4.19 -24.66
C LYS A 12 15.91 -3.49 -23.37
N ILE A 13 16.95 -4.03 -22.72
CA ILE A 13 17.46 -3.46 -21.48
C ILE A 13 18.32 -2.24 -21.78
N ARG A 14 17.96 -1.12 -21.17
CA ARG A 14 18.71 0.14 -21.28
C ARG A 14 19.21 0.65 -19.95
N ALA A 15 18.67 0.16 -18.84
CA ALA A 15 19.04 0.59 -17.50
C ALA A 15 19.93 -0.45 -16.83
N PHE A 16 20.97 0.02 -16.14
CA PHE A 16 21.86 -0.84 -15.36
C PHE A 16 21.08 -1.57 -14.26
N SER A 17 20.17 -0.87 -13.57
CA SER A 17 19.34 -1.44 -12.50
C SER A 17 18.51 -2.65 -12.96
N SER A 18 17.96 -2.60 -14.17
CA SER A 18 17.23 -3.73 -14.74
C SER A 18 18.13 -4.95 -14.97
N ALA A 19 19.32 -4.76 -15.55
CA ALA A 19 20.28 -5.86 -15.73
C ALA A 19 20.78 -6.42 -14.39
N HIS A 20 20.95 -5.55 -13.39
CA HIS A 20 21.29 -5.96 -12.02
C HIS A 20 20.16 -6.78 -11.39
N GLN A 21 18.89 -6.43 -11.62
CA GLN A 21 17.76 -7.23 -11.14
C GLN A 21 17.75 -8.65 -11.75
N TYR A 22 18.08 -8.79 -13.04
CA TYR A 22 18.22 -10.11 -13.65
C TYR A 22 19.36 -10.93 -13.05
N LEU A 23 20.44 -10.30 -12.60
CA LEU A 23 21.50 -10.98 -11.85
C LEU A 23 20.98 -11.47 -10.49
N LEU A 24 20.21 -10.66 -9.77
CA LEU A 24 19.61 -11.07 -8.49
C LEU A 24 18.63 -12.24 -8.66
N GLN A 25 17.77 -12.18 -9.68
CA GLN A 25 16.87 -13.27 -10.03
C GLN A 25 17.62 -14.54 -10.43
N PHE A 26 18.70 -14.41 -11.20
CA PHE A 26 19.56 -15.55 -11.54
C PHE A 26 20.20 -16.17 -10.29
N LYS A 27 20.66 -15.35 -9.34
CA LYS A 27 21.18 -15.82 -8.05
C LYS A 27 20.12 -16.56 -7.25
N GLN A 28 18.89 -16.04 -7.18
CA GLN A 28 17.78 -16.70 -6.52
C GLN A 28 17.47 -18.06 -7.18
N PHE A 29 17.41 -18.10 -8.51
CA PHE A 29 17.20 -19.32 -9.28
C PHE A 29 18.32 -20.34 -9.05
N TYR A 30 19.58 -19.91 -9.07
CA TYR A 30 20.74 -20.75 -8.79
C TYR A 30 20.64 -21.40 -7.40
N ASN A 31 20.33 -20.60 -6.38
CA ASN A 31 20.20 -21.09 -5.00
C ASN A 31 19.09 -22.15 -4.89
N ARG A 32 17.95 -21.90 -5.54
CA ARG A 32 16.82 -22.84 -5.55
C ARG A 32 17.14 -24.13 -6.30
N ALA A 33 17.83 -24.05 -7.43
CA ALA A 33 18.12 -25.20 -8.29
C ALA A 33 19.22 -26.11 -7.71
N ASN A 34 20.24 -25.53 -7.05
CA ASN A 34 21.41 -26.27 -6.57
C ASN A 34 21.32 -26.63 -5.08
N GLY A 35 20.36 -26.09 -4.33
CA GLY A 35 20.17 -26.38 -2.91
C GLY A 35 21.26 -25.80 -1.99
N HIS A 36 22.17 -24.99 -2.54
CA HIS A 36 23.19 -24.25 -1.78
C HIS A 36 23.35 -22.83 -2.35
N HIS A 37 23.91 -21.94 -1.55
CA HIS A 37 24.11 -20.56 -1.96
C HIS A 37 25.23 -20.43 -3.01
N MET A 38 25.02 -19.55 -4.00
CA MET A 38 26.06 -19.09 -4.91
C MET A 38 27.15 -18.39 -4.10
N ASP A 39 28.41 -18.68 -4.43
CA ASP A 39 29.55 -18.09 -3.74
C ASP A 39 29.51 -16.55 -3.82
N THR A 40 29.88 -15.92 -2.71
CA THR A 40 29.83 -14.46 -2.58
C THR A 40 30.88 -13.78 -3.45
N ASN A 41 32.06 -14.39 -3.63
CA ASN A 41 33.09 -13.88 -4.52
C ASN A 41 32.64 -13.97 -5.98
N ASP A 42 32.07 -15.10 -6.39
CA ASP A 42 31.50 -15.26 -7.74
C ASP A 42 30.41 -14.20 -8.02
N THR A 43 29.55 -13.93 -7.02
CA THR A 43 28.53 -12.88 -7.13
C THR A 43 29.17 -11.50 -7.38
N LYS A 44 30.24 -11.18 -6.63
CA LYS A 44 30.97 -9.91 -6.77
C LYS A 44 31.65 -9.79 -8.13
N GLU A 45 32.26 -10.86 -8.62
CA GLU A 45 32.89 -10.89 -9.94
C GLU A 45 31.87 -10.68 -11.07
N VAL A 46 30.72 -11.34 -10.98
CA VAL A 46 29.63 -11.17 -11.96
C VAL A 46 29.07 -9.75 -11.93
N LEU A 47 28.91 -9.16 -10.74
CA LEU A 47 28.49 -7.77 -10.61
C LEU A 47 29.54 -6.81 -11.18
N MET A 48 30.83 -7.07 -10.96
CA MET A 48 31.92 -6.26 -11.50
C MET A 48 31.95 -6.34 -13.04
N TYR A 49 31.74 -7.52 -13.61
CA TYR A 49 31.60 -7.72 -15.06
C TYR A 49 30.40 -6.95 -15.63
N LEU A 50 29.26 -6.96 -14.92
CA LEU A 50 28.08 -6.17 -15.31
C LEU A 50 28.39 -4.67 -15.28
N ARG A 51 29.02 -4.18 -14.20
CA ARG A 51 29.35 -2.76 -13.99
C ARG A 51 30.35 -2.22 -15.01
N THR A 52 31.38 -2.98 -15.32
CA THR A 52 32.48 -2.52 -16.19
C THR A 52 32.24 -2.88 -17.64
N THR A 53 32.05 -4.18 -17.93
CA THR A 53 32.07 -4.65 -19.32
C THR A 53 30.72 -4.49 -20.00
N LEU A 54 29.64 -4.98 -19.38
CA LEU A 54 28.32 -4.95 -20.00
C LEU A 54 27.72 -3.55 -20.02
N ALA A 55 27.89 -2.78 -18.94
CA ALA A 55 27.39 -1.41 -18.90
C ALA A 55 28.00 -0.54 -20.00
N ASP A 56 29.31 -0.63 -20.24
CA ASP A 56 29.98 0.15 -21.29
C ASP A 56 29.63 -0.39 -22.68
N ARG A 57 29.62 -1.72 -22.87
CA ARG A 57 29.33 -2.34 -24.17
C ARG A 57 27.91 -2.09 -24.67
N PHE A 58 26.93 -2.06 -23.77
CA PHE A 58 25.52 -1.85 -24.10
C PHE A 58 25.03 -0.44 -23.77
N ASN A 59 25.94 0.46 -23.36
CA ASN A 59 25.65 1.83 -22.94
C ASN A 59 24.48 1.91 -21.94
N LEU A 60 24.54 1.07 -20.89
CA LEU A 60 23.49 1.00 -19.89
C LEU A 60 23.47 2.27 -19.05
N GLU A 61 22.29 2.88 -18.92
CA GLU A 61 22.05 4.06 -18.11
C GLU A 61 22.28 3.71 -16.63
N ARG A 62 23.31 4.33 -16.02
CA ARG A 62 23.67 4.13 -14.60
C ARG A 62 22.97 5.10 -13.67
N THR A 63 22.69 6.30 -14.16
CA THR A 63 22.05 7.36 -13.38
C THR A 63 20.54 7.17 -13.36
N THR A 64 19.94 7.32 -12.19
CA THR A 64 18.49 7.48 -12.10
C THR A 64 18.11 8.82 -12.72
N LYS A 65 17.15 8.80 -13.64
CA LYS A 65 16.56 10.05 -14.15
C LYS A 65 15.91 10.79 -12.99
N ALA A 66 16.14 12.09 -12.91
CA ALA A 66 15.49 12.94 -11.93
C ALA A 66 13.97 12.77 -12.06
N LYS A 67 13.32 12.42 -10.95
CA LYS A 67 11.87 12.37 -10.84
C LYS A 67 11.45 13.66 -10.13
N PRO A 68 10.91 14.67 -10.84
CA PRO A 68 10.47 15.89 -10.18
C PRO A 68 9.40 15.55 -9.14
N VAL A 69 9.48 16.20 -7.99
CA VAL A 69 8.50 16.03 -6.92
C VAL A 69 7.31 16.91 -7.21
N LEU A 70 6.10 16.36 -7.03
CA LEU A 70 4.84 17.06 -7.21
C LEU A 70 4.69 18.16 -6.14
N GLY A 71 4.50 19.41 -6.56
CA GLY A 71 4.17 20.53 -5.67
C GLY A 71 2.67 20.70 -5.44
N ALA A 72 2.30 21.64 -4.56
CA ALA A 72 0.90 21.99 -4.30
C ALA A 72 0.17 22.50 -5.55
N ASP A 73 0.84 23.32 -6.36
CA ASP A 73 0.28 23.85 -7.61
C ASP A 73 0.02 22.74 -8.63
N ASP A 74 0.89 21.73 -8.69
CA ASP A 74 0.73 20.60 -9.59
C ASP A 74 -0.46 19.73 -9.18
N ILE A 75 -0.71 19.58 -7.88
CA ILE A 75 -1.90 18.87 -7.35
C ILE A 75 -3.17 19.57 -7.81
N LEU A 76 -3.23 20.89 -7.64
CA LEU A 76 -4.38 21.68 -8.07
C LEU A 76 -4.57 21.62 -9.59
N LEU A 77 -3.48 21.71 -10.36
CA LEU A 77 -3.51 21.57 -11.82
C LEU A 77 -4.03 20.20 -12.25
N LEU A 78 -3.54 19.13 -11.62
CA LEU A 78 -3.93 17.75 -11.90
C LEU A 78 -5.43 17.55 -11.65
N LEU A 79 -5.92 17.96 -10.48
CA LEU A 79 -7.32 17.81 -10.11
C LEU A 79 -8.23 18.71 -10.95
N THR A 80 -7.82 19.94 -11.23
CA THR A 80 -8.58 20.85 -12.09
C THR A 80 -8.69 20.29 -13.51
N HIS A 81 -7.60 19.71 -14.04
CA HIS A 81 -7.64 19.05 -15.34
C HIS A 81 -8.60 17.86 -15.30
N HIS A 82 -8.47 16.98 -14.31
CA HIS A 82 -9.32 15.80 -14.11
C HIS A 82 -10.82 16.12 -14.03
N TRP A 83 -11.19 17.20 -13.34
CA TRP A 83 -12.58 17.59 -13.16
C TRP A 83 -13.15 18.44 -14.30
N ALA A 84 -12.38 19.38 -14.84
CA ALA A 84 -12.90 20.41 -15.74
C ALA A 84 -12.48 20.28 -17.21
N ARG A 85 -11.40 19.54 -17.51
CA ARG A 85 -10.83 19.46 -18.87
C ARG A 85 -10.73 18.06 -19.44
N ASP A 86 -10.69 17.04 -18.60
CA ASP A 86 -10.58 15.67 -19.04
C ASP A 86 -11.85 15.23 -19.78
N THR A 87 -11.68 14.87 -21.05
CA THR A 87 -12.74 14.36 -21.92
C THR A 87 -12.73 12.83 -22.00
N SER A 88 -11.92 12.15 -21.18
CA SER A 88 -11.90 10.70 -21.15
C SER A 88 -13.26 10.14 -20.73
N THR A 89 -13.67 9.06 -21.39
CA THR A 89 -14.94 8.39 -21.11
C THR A 89 -14.73 7.35 -20.03
N PHE A 90 -15.29 7.58 -18.85
CA PHE A 90 -15.35 6.56 -17.81
C PHE A 90 -16.55 5.64 -18.04
N PRO A 91 -16.42 4.32 -17.80
CA PRO A 91 -17.56 3.40 -17.77
C PRO A 91 -18.74 3.89 -16.93
N THR A 92 -18.44 4.55 -15.80
CA THR A 92 -19.41 5.32 -15.00
C THR A 92 -18.75 6.58 -14.46
N GLU A 93 -19.47 7.69 -14.39
CA GLU A 93 -18.93 8.95 -13.82
C GLU A 93 -18.49 8.81 -12.34
N ASN A 94 -18.98 7.76 -11.67
CA ASN A 94 -18.49 7.36 -10.34
C ASN A 94 -17.00 7.07 -10.30
N GLN A 95 -16.43 6.54 -11.38
CA GLN A 95 -15.00 6.25 -11.46
C GLN A 95 -14.18 7.53 -11.57
N ARG A 96 -14.75 8.61 -12.12
CA ARG A 96 -14.11 9.94 -12.09
C ARG A 96 -13.96 10.43 -10.65
N LEU A 97 -15.02 10.33 -9.84
CA LEU A 97 -14.95 10.67 -8.41
C LEU A 97 -13.97 9.75 -7.68
N ALA A 98 -14.03 8.43 -7.90
CA ALA A 98 -13.12 7.47 -7.29
C ALA A 98 -11.66 7.77 -7.60
N LEU A 99 -11.33 8.07 -8.86
CA LEU A 99 -9.97 8.42 -9.27
C LEU A 99 -9.47 9.69 -8.57
N ALA A 100 -10.31 10.72 -8.46
CA ALA A 100 -9.97 11.93 -7.71
C ALA A 100 -9.68 11.62 -6.24
N THR A 101 -10.53 10.82 -5.60
CA THR A 101 -10.35 10.40 -4.21
C THR A 101 -9.07 9.59 -4.02
N ILE A 102 -8.76 8.65 -4.92
CA ILE A 102 -7.53 7.87 -4.90
C ILE A 102 -6.32 8.78 -5.01
N MET A 103 -6.33 9.74 -5.95
CA MET A 103 -5.24 10.72 -6.09
C MET A 103 -5.04 11.50 -4.79
N LEU A 104 -6.11 12.05 -4.21
CA LEU A 104 -6.04 12.80 -2.95
C LEU A 104 -5.46 11.94 -1.82
N LEU A 105 -6.01 10.73 -1.60
CA LEU A 105 -5.52 9.84 -0.55
C LEU A 105 -4.05 9.46 -0.77
N SER A 106 -3.61 9.15 -1.99
CA SER A 106 -2.21 8.87 -2.30
C SER A 106 -1.30 10.06 -2.04
N ILE A 107 -1.71 11.28 -2.41
CA ILE A 107 -0.93 12.51 -2.22
C ILE A 107 -0.78 12.84 -0.73
N TYR A 108 -1.87 12.80 0.04
CA TYR A 108 -1.84 13.18 1.47
C TYR A 108 -1.15 12.15 2.36
N THR A 109 -1.18 10.86 1.99
CA THR A 109 -0.70 9.77 2.88
C THR A 109 0.58 9.11 2.39
N GLY A 110 0.97 9.32 1.13
CA GLY A 110 2.05 8.57 0.48
C GLY A 110 1.78 7.07 0.39
N CYS A 111 0.52 6.63 0.52
CA CYS A 111 0.18 5.20 0.44
C CYS A 111 0.41 4.65 -0.98
N ARG A 112 0.72 3.36 -1.07
CA ARG A 112 0.79 2.69 -2.36
C ARG A 112 -0.61 2.55 -2.95
N PRO A 113 -0.79 2.65 -4.28
CA PRO A 113 -2.10 2.45 -4.90
C PRO A 113 -2.76 1.12 -4.53
N ALA A 114 -1.97 0.05 -4.38
CA ALA A 114 -2.46 -1.27 -3.95
C ALA A 114 -3.14 -1.22 -2.56
N GLU A 115 -2.71 -0.35 -1.64
CA GLU A 115 -3.35 -0.23 -0.32
C GLU A 115 -4.79 0.33 -0.42
N LEU A 116 -5.11 1.03 -1.51
CA LEU A 116 -6.43 1.60 -1.77
C LEU A 116 -7.31 0.67 -2.61
N VAL A 117 -6.76 0.11 -3.69
CA VAL A 117 -7.54 -0.53 -4.76
C VAL A 117 -7.15 -1.98 -5.06
N ASP A 118 -6.34 -2.64 -4.22
CA ASP A 118 -5.95 -4.03 -4.49
C ASP A 118 -7.18 -4.98 -4.46
N ALA A 119 -7.52 -5.48 -5.64
CA ALA A 119 -8.59 -6.44 -5.84
C ALA A 119 -8.14 -7.89 -5.58
N SER A 120 -6.92 -8.11 -5.07
CA SER A 120 -6.48 -9.42 -4.64
C SER A 120 -7.42 -9.95 -3.57
N LYS A 121 -7.86 -11.20 -3.76
CA LYS A 121 -8.71 -11.85 -2.78
C LYS A 121 -7.91 -12.00 -1.49
N GLY A 122 -8.47 -11.54 -0.38
CA GLY A 122 -7.94 -11.88 0.93
C GLY A 122 -7.87 -13.41 1.03
N LYS A 123 -6.78 -13.94 1.60
CA LYS A 123 -6.84 -15.32 2.08
C LYS A 123 -7.98 -15.32 3.10
N ALA A 124 -9.04 -16.09 2.83
CA ALA A 124 -10.08 -16.31 3.83
C ALA A 124 -9.37 -16.87 5.06
N VAL A 125 -9.14 -16.04 6.07
CA VAL A 125 -8.66 -16.52 7.35
C VAL A 125 -9.87 -17.21 7.96
N LEU A 126 -10.03 -18.49 7.63
CA LEU A 126 -10.82 -19.42 8.39
C LEU A 126 -10.18 -19.50 9.77
N CYS A 127 -10.63 -18.63 10.68
CA CYS A 127 -10.46 -18.88 12.09
C CYS A 127 -11.43 -20.03 12.43
N GLY A 128 -10.93 -21.26 12.44
CA GLY A 128 -11.72 -22.46 12.71
C GLY A 128 -11.08 -23.71 12.13
N LYS A 129 -10.36 -24.47 12.97
CA LYS A 129 -9.71 -25.73 12.60
C LYS A 129 -10.76 -26.80 12.23
N LEU A 130 -10.54 -27.58 11.16
CA LEU A 130 -9.99 -28.94 11.24
C LEU A 130 -9.95 -29.69 9.89
N SER A 131 -9.00 -30.63 9.86
CA SER A 131 -8.92 -31.86 9.06
C SER A 131 -8.36 -31.81 7.63
N ARG A 132 -7.05 -32.07 7.60
CA ARG A 132 -6.31 -32.88 6.62
C ARG A 132 -7.18 -33.98 6.01
N ASN A 133 -7.35 -33.98 4.69
CA ASN A 133 -6.97 -35.06 3.76
C ASN A 133 -7.28 -34.68 2.30
N ASP A 134 -6.27 -34.85 1.45
CA ASP A 134 -6.25 -34.90 -0.02
C ASP A 134 -7.33 -34.18 -0.85
N SER A 135 -6.89 -33.17 -1.61
CA SER A 135 -6.88 -33.27 -3.07
C SER A 135 -6.15 -32.08 -3.69
N THR A 136 -5.24 -32.42 -4.61
CA THR A 136 -4.48 -31.58 -5.54
C THR A 136 -5.08 -30.21 -5.88
N CYS A 137 -4.38 -29.14 -5.51
CA CYS A 137 -4.44 -27.87 -6.23
C CYS A 137 -3.03 -27.27 -6.31
N LEU A 138 -2.64 -26.95 -7.55
CA LEU A 138 -1.33 -26.45 -7.93
C LEU A 138 -1.05 -25.13 -7.21
N SER A 139 -0.03 -25.11 -6.37
CA SER A 139 0.52 -23.88 -5.80
C SER A 139 1.11 -23.04 -6.92
N ASN A 140 0.48 -21.91 -7.21
CA ASN A 140 1.08 -20.85 -8.00
C ASN A 140 2.01 -20.06 -7.07
N ASP A 141 3.17 -20.64 -6.75
CA ASP A 141 4.22 -19.99 -5.96
C ASP A 141 5.00 -19.04 -6.87
N GLY A 142 4.51 -17.82 -6.96
CA GLY A 142 5.19 -16.69 -7.58
C GLY A 142 5.17 -15.49 -6.65
N ASP A 143 5.64 -15.65 -5.40
CA ASP A 143 5.94 -14.51 -4.54
C ASP A 143 7.45 -14.24 -4.65
N SER A 144 7.77 -13.13 -5.32
CA SER A 144 9.12 -12.63 -5.50
C SER A 144 9.57 -12.04 -4.17
N ASP A 145 10.48 -12.72 -3.48
CA ASP A 145 11.15 -12.19 -2.30
C ASP A 145 12.02 -10.98 -2.67
N ASP A 146 11.45 -9.78 -2.52
CA ASP A 146 12.20 -8.53 -2.48
C ASP A 146 12.65 -8.26 -1.04
N GLU A 147 13.87 -8.67 -0.73
CA GLU A 147 14.63 -8.15 0.42
C GLU A 147 15.10 -6.72 0.08
N ASP A 148 14.37 -5.70 0.55
CA ASP A 148 14.74 -4.28 0.45
C ASP A 148 15.97 -4.00 1.34
N PHE A 149 17.15 -3.88 0.71
CA PHE A 149 18.35 -3.29 1.34
C PHE A 149 18.21 -1.77 1.34
N LYS A 150 18.41 -1.14 2.51
CA LYS A 150 18.23 0.31 2.71
C LYS A 150 19.12 1.13 1.78
N ASP A 151 18.50 2.07 1.08
CA ASP A 151 19.15 3.18 0.38
C ASP A 151 19.81 4.08 1.43
N SER A 152 21.13 4.25 1.34
CA SER A 152 21.86 5.32 2.02
C SER A 152 22.41 6.25 0.96
N GLU A 153 21.72 7.37 0.80
CA GLU A 153 22.25 8.58 0.17
C GLU A 153 23.47 9.04 0.97
N ASP A 154 24.66 8.99 0.38
CA ASP A 154 25.76 9.96 0.58
C ASP A 154 27.01 9.49 -0.18
N GLU A 155 27.21 10.00 -1.40
CA GLU A 155 28.54 10.00 -2.02
C GLU A 155 29.23 11.34 -1.74
N ARG A 156 30.24 11.32 -0.85
CA ARG A 156 31.39 12.21 -0.96
C ARG A 156 32.70 11.44 -0.82
N SER A 157 33.44 11.42 -1.94
CA SER A 157 34.89 11.49 -2.09
C SER A 157 35.83 10.53 -1.32
N PHE A 158 36.59 9.79 -2.12
CA PHE A 158 38.02 9.45 -1.97
C PHE A 158 38.43 8.36 -0.95
N ILE A 159 38.87 7.22 -1.53
CA ILE A 159 39.85 6.21 -1.10
C ILE A 159 40.05 6.00 0.42
N GLU A 160 39.54 4.87 0.94
CA GLU A 160 40.35 3.90 1.70
C GLU A 160 39.59 2.56 1.82
N SER A 161 40.27 1.45 1.55
CA SER A 161 39.78 0.10 1.77
C SER A 161 39.46 -0.10 3.26
N LYS A 162 38.17 -0.21 3.60
CA LYS A 162 37.73 -0.76 4.89
C LYS A 162 36.90 -2.01 4.66
N GLU A 163 37.36 -3.09 5.29
CA GLU A 163 36.72 -4.39 5.41
C GLU A 163 35.26 -4.21 5.86
N LEU A 164 34.33 -4.83 5.13
CA LEU A 164 32.95 -4.96 5.55
C LEU A 164 32.85 -6.22 6.40
N ASP A 165 32.64 -6.07 7.70
CA ASP A 165 32.33 -7.15 8.63
C ASP A 165 31.05 -7.88 8.17
N ASP A 166 31.18 -9.19 7.98
CA ASP A 166 30.09 -10.12 7.62
C ASP A 166 29.27 -10.44 8.88
N PRO A 167 27.92 -10.35 8.88
CA PRO A 167 27.12 -10.76 10.03
C PRO A 167 27.26 -12.27 10.29
N ASN A 168 27.60 -12.62 11.53
CA ASN A 168 27.77 -13.99 11.99
C ASN A 168 26.43 -14.76 12.02
N TYR A 169 26.28 -15.81 11.20
CA TYR A 169 25.08 -16.64 11.08
C TYR A 169 25.04 -17.88 11.98
N ASN A 170 25.89 -18.00 13.00
CA ASN A 170 25.93 -19.18 13.88
C ASN A 170 25.01 -19.11 15.12
N GLN A 171 23.81 -18.51 15.04
CA GLN A 171 22.85 -18.58 16.14
C GLN A 171 21.63 -19.45 15.80
N GLN A 172 21.36 -20.40 16.69
CA GLN A 172 20.30 -21.39 16.60
C GLN A 172 18.91 -20.73 16.49
N ASN A 173 18.06 -21.27 15.60
CA ASN A 173 16.73 -20.73 15.31
C ASN A 173 15.85 -20.61 16.57
N PRO A 174 15.26 -19.44 16.88
CA PRO A 174 14.41 -19.20 18.06
C PRO A 174 13.07 -19.97 18.13
N TRP A 175 12.76 -20.84 17.17
CA TRP A 175 11.45 -21.49 17.04
C TRP A 175 11.35 -22.86 17.72
N SER A 176 12.31 -23.23 18.58
CA SER A 176 12.39 -24.55 19.20
C SER A 176 11.67 -24.70 20.54
N ASN A 177 10.90 -23.72 21.03
CA ASN A 177 10.11 -23.87 22.25
C ASN A 177 8.61 -23.61 22.02
N LEU A 178 7.89 -24.68 21.68
CA LEU A 178 6.44 -24.79 21.88
C LEU A 178 6.21 -25.00 23.38
N ASN A 179 5.80 -23.97 24.11
CA ASN A 179 4.99 -24.05 25.34
C ASN A 179 4.87 -22.66 25.97
N ASN A 180 3.80 -21.93 25.67
CA ASN A 180 3.04 -21.32 26.76
C ASN A 180 1.60 -21.07 26.32
N ILE A 181 0.72 -21.77 27.02
CA ILE A 181 -0.74 -21.65 27.01
C ILE A 181 -1.03 -20.57 28.06
N ASP A 182 -1.74 -19.49 27.73
CA ASP A 182 -2.94 -19.12 28.48
C ASP A 182 -3.66 -17.90 27.89
N TYR A 183 -4.94 -17.79 28.26
CA TYR A 183 -5.96 -16.81 27.86
C TYR A 183 -6.77 -17.21 26.62
N LYS A 184 -7.66 -18.17 26.87
CA LYS A 184 -8.99 -18.23 26.25
C LYS A 184 -9.77 -17.01 26.72
N ASP A 185 -10.38 -16.29 25.79
CA ASP A 185 -11.64 -15.61 26.04
C ASP A 185 -12.62 -16.08 24.97
N ASP A 186 -13.72 -16.62 25.46
CA ASP A 186 -14.83 -17.16 24.70
C ASP A 186 -15.63 -15.99 24.12
N ILE A 187 -15.59 -15.82 22.79
CA ILE A 187 -16.51 -14.95 22.07
C ILE A 187 -17.28 -15.85 21.10
N GLU A 188 -18.60 -15.87 21.29
CA GLU A 188 -19.56 -16.60 20.49
C GLU A 188 -19.43 -16.24 19.00
N ASP A 189 -19.48 -17.28 18.18
CA ASP A 189 -19.21 -17.31 16.74
C ASP A 189 -20.42 -16.72 15.97
N ASP A 190 -20.63 -15.41 16.09
CA ASP A 190 -21.47 -14.67 15.15
C ASP A 190 -20.71 -14.60 13.83
N GLU A 191 -21.26 -15.17 12.74
CA GLU A 191 -20.70 -15.19 11.37
C GLU A 191 -19.94 -13.90 11.01
N ILE A 192 -18.62 -13.89 11.25
CA ILE A 192 -17.79 -12.76 10.86
C ILE A 192 -17.70 -12.82 9.34
N GLU A 193 -18.49 -11.98 8.65
CA GLU A 193 -18.36 -11.80 7.20
C GLU A 193 -16.88 -11.51 6.87
N THR A 194 -16.23 -12.49 6.25
CA THR A 194 -14.81 -12.40 5.97
C THR A 194 -14.58 -11.41 4.83
N ARG A 195 -13.68 -10.44 5.07
CA ARG A 195 -13.30 -9.43 4.09
C ARG A 195 -12.76 -10.11 2.82
N ARG A 196 -13.40 -9.86 1.68
CA ARG A 196 -13.06 -10.51 0.40
C ARG A 196 -11.83 -9.94 -0.30
N PHE A 197 -11.57 -8.64 -0.16
CA PHE A 197 -10.52 -7.94 -0.91
C PHE A 197 -9.51 -7.26 0.02
N LYS A 198 -8.24 -7.18 -0.38
CA LYS A 198 -7.19 -6.43 0.33
C LYS A 198 -7.19 -4.94 -0.03
N SER A 199 -8.38 -4.34 -0.13
CA SER A 199 -8.58 -2.93 -0.49
C SER A 199 -9.14 -2.12 0.68
N LEU A 200 -9.11 -0.79 0.55
CA LEU A 200 -9.74 0.11 1.52
C LEU A 200 -11.27 -0.08 1.54
N CYS A 201 -11.81 -0.43 2.70
CA CYS A 201 -13.25 -0.63 2.92
C CYS A 201 -13.84 0.41 3.88
N TYR A 202 -15.16 0.46 3.98
CA TYR A 202 -15.84 1.38 4.91
C TYR A 202 -15.42 1.17 6.37
N GLU A 203 -15.14 -0.06 6.80
CA GLU A 203 -14.68 -0.31 8.17
C GLU A 203 -13.31 0.31 8.51
N ASP A 204 -12.49 0.62 7.48
CA ASP A 204 -11.20 1.27 7.66
C ASP A 204 -11.32 2.80 7.81
N ILE A 205 -12.52 3.36 7.56
CA ILE A 205 -12.78 4.79 7.63
C ILE A 205 -13.71 5.09 8.82
N ARG A 206 -13.32 6.08 9.63
CA ARG A 206 -14.19 6.70 10.63
C ARG A 206 -14.43 8.14 10.25
N LEU A 207 -15.69 8.50 10.06
CA LEU A 207 -16.10 9.87 9.75
C LEU A 207 -16.74 10.50 10.98
N TRP A 208 -16.32 11.70 11.33
CA TRP A 208 -16.72 12.42 12.52
C TRP A 208 -17.32 13.78 12.18
N ILE A 209 -18.36 14.15 12.91
CA ILE A 209 -18.82 15.54 13.02
C ILE A 209 -18.28 16.07 14.35
N VAL A 210 -17.49 17.13 14.31
CA VAL A 210 -16.75 17.68 15.45
C VAL A 210 -17.23 19.10 15.73
N GLN A 211 -17.62 19.36 16.97
CA GLN A 211 -18.07 20.68 17.40
C GLN A 211 -17.01 21.73 17.10
N ASN A 212 -17.41 22.82 16.46
CA ASN A 212 -16.50 23.92 16.21
C ASN A 212 -16.21 24.65 17.53
N PRO A 213 -14.92 24.88 17.89
CA PRO A 213 -14.57 25.64 19.09
C PRO A 213 -15.05 27.10 19.04
N THR A 214 -15.27 27.65 17.84
CA THR A 214 -15.79 29.00 17.64
C THR A 214 -17.31 29.01 17.76
N LYS A 215 -17.82 29.74 18.77
CA LYS A 215 -19.27 29.84 19.01
C LYS A 215 -19.98 30.51 17.83
N GLY A 216 -21.05 29.86 17.37
CA GLY A 216 -21.91 30.37 16.28
C GLY A 216 -21.48 29.94 14.88
N GLU A 217 -20.32 29.28 14.75
CA GLU A 217 -19.93 28.62 13.51
C GLU A 217 -20.47 27.19 13.45
N ARG A 218 -20.59 26.65 12.23
CA ARG A 218 -20.99 25.26 12.01
C ARG A 218 -19.92 24.29 12.47
N ASP A 219 -20.33 23.06 12.79
CA ASP A 219 -19.42 21.96 13.08
C ASP A 219 -18.54 21.60 11.87
N LEU A 220 -17.41 20.99 12.17
CA LEU A 220 -16.39 20.58 11.21
C LEU A 220 -16.41 19.07 11.00
N LEU A 221 -16.04 18.63 9.80
CA LEU A 221 -15.84 17.21 9.54
C LEU A 221 -14.40 16.77 9.82
N GLY A 222 -14.26 15.60 10.43
CA GLY A 222 -12.99 14.91 10.64
C GLY A 222 -13.07 13.49 10.08
N MET A 223 -11.96 12.97 9.56
CA MET A 223 -11.91 11.60 9.04
C MET A 223 -10.64 10.89 9.46
N GLU A 224 -10.77 9.67 9.95
CA GLU A 224 -9.65 8.76 10.18
C GLU A 224 -9.67 7.68 9.10
N VAL A 225 -8.51 7.40 8.51
CA VAL A 225 -8.33 6.31 7.53
C VAL A 225 -7.23 5.40 8.01
N THR A 226 -7.55 4.12 8.24
CA THR A 226 -6.61 3.12 8.72
C THR A 226 -6.18 2.18 7.60
N PHE A 227 -4.90 2.22 7.24
CA PHE A 227 -4.34 1.30 6.25
C PHE A 227 -3.89 0.01 6.93
N ALA A 228 -4.70 -1.03 6.82
CA ALA A 228 -4.42 -2.35 7.39
C ALA A 228 -3.56 -3.24 6.48
N HIS A 229 -3.62 -3.06 5.15
CA HIS A 229 -3.01 -3.99 4.17
C HIS A 229 -1.74 -3.44 3.51
N ARG A 230 -0.77 -3.01 4.31
CA ARG A 230 0.51 -2.47 3.81
C ARG A 230 1.46 -3.56 3.30
N LYS A 231 2.36 -3.22 2.36
CA LYS A 231 3.48 -4.10 1.96
C LYS A 231 4.25 -4.52 3.21
N GLY A 232 4.43 -5.84 3.40
CA GLY A 232 5.15 -6.40 4.54
C GLY A 232 4.33 -6.52 5.83
N VAL A 233 3.01 -6.26 5.80
CA VAL A 233 2.13 -6.46 6.97
C VAL A 233 2.18 -7.89 7.48
N ASP A 234 2.27 -8.88 6.58
CA ASP A 234 2.37 -10.30 6.92
C ASP A 234 3.64 -10.62 7.73
N ARG A 235 4.69 -9.79 7.61
CA ARG A 235 5.92 -9.91 8.39
C ARG A 235 5.82 -9.14 9.71
N LYS A 236 5.29 -7.91 9.70
CA LYS A 236 5.14 -7.04 10.87
C LYS A 236 3.84 -6.23 10.79
N PRO A 237 2.77 -6.64 11.49
CA PRO A 237 1.51 -5.92 11.46
C PRO A 237 1.63 -4.61 12.24
N LYS A 238 1.62 -3.50 11.51
CA LYS A 238 1.55 -2.14 12.06
C LYS A 238 0.56 -1.31 11.23
N PRO A 239 -0.74 -1.37 11.55
CA PRO A 239 -1.71 -0.50 10.89
C PRO A 239 -1.33 0.96 11.13
N THR A 240 -1.52 1.80 10.12
CA THR A 240 -1.24 3.24 10.20
C THR A 240 -2.52 4.00 9.95
N THR A 241 -2.90 4.84 10.91
CA THR A 241 -4.09 5.69 10.82
C THR A 241 -3.69 7.11 10.50
N PHE A 242 -4.30 7.68 9.46
CA PHE A 242 -4.16 9.08 9.08
C PHE A 242 -5.42 9.83 9.50
N ILE A 243 -5.23 11.06 9.99
CA ILE A 243 -6.32 11.96 10.37
C ILE A 243 -6.38 13.07 9.34
N PHE A 244 -7.57 13.30 8.82
CA PHE A 244 -7.89 14.36 7.87
C PHE A 244 -8.83 15.35 8.54
N HIS A 245 -8.58 16.63 8.29
CA HIS A 245 -9.50 17.71 8.62
C HIS A 245 -10.24 18.15 7.35
N GLU A 246 -11.38 18.79 7.55
CA GLU A 246 -12.11 19.43 6.46
C GLU A 246 -11.23 20.48 5.78
N GLU A 247 -11.17 20.45 4.45
CA GLU A 247 -10.48 21.45 3.64
C GLU A 247 -11.46 22.47 3.07
N THR A 248 -11.03 23.73 3.02
CA THR A 248 -11.87 24.84 2.53
C THR A 248 -12.24 24.70 1.06
N LEU A 249 -11.37 24.09 0.26
CA LEU A 249 -11.60 23.83 -1.16
C LEU A 249 -12.10 22.39 -1.34
N PRO A 250 -13.36 22.17 -1.77
CA PRO A 250 -13.91 20.82 -1.93
C PRO A 250 -13.09 19.93 -2.86
N ILE A 251 -12.46 20.51 -3.89
CA ILE A 251 -11.60 19.80 -4.84
C ILE A 251 -10.35 19.17 -4.17
N LEU A 252 -9.88 19.75 -3.06
CA LEU A 252 -8.77 19.24 -2.26
C LEU A 252 -9.22 18.43 -1.05
N CYS A 253 -10.52 18.43 -0.72
CA CYS A 253 -11.05 17.84 0.50
C CYS A 253 -11.33 16.34 0.34
N PRO A 254 -10.51 15.43 0.92
CA PRO A 254 -10.74 13.99 0.79
C PRO A 254 -12.03 13.57 1.52
N ILE A 255 -12.39 14.28 2.59
CA ILE A 255 -13.61 14.04 3.35
C ILE A 255 -14.85 14.26 2.49
N ALA A 256 -14.92 15.36 1.75
CA ALA A 256 -16.05 15.66 0.86
C ALA A 256 -16.21 14.57 -0.22
N HIS A 257 -15.09 14.08 -0.76
CA HIS A 257 -15.08 13.02 -1.75
C HIS A 257 -15.55 11.67 -1.19
N ILE A 258 -15.07 11.27 -0.02
CA ILE A 258 -15.53 10.05 0.67
C ILE A 258 -17.00 10.17 1.06
N LEU A 259 -17.44 11.34 1.53
CA LEU A 259 -18.84 11.58 1.86
C LEU A 259 -19.75 11.46 0.64
N ALA A 260 -19.35 12.00 -0.51
CA ALA A 260 -20.09 11.86 -1.76
C ALA A 260 -20.20 10.38 -2.19
N ILE A 261 -19.13 9.60 -2.04
CA ILE A 261 -19.14 8.15 -2.29
C ILE A 261 -20.10 7.43 -1.32
N ALA A 262 -20.03 7.75 -0.03
CA ALA A 262 -20.86 7.13 1.01
C ALA A 262 -22.36 7.43 0.84
N ILE A 263 -22.72 8.66 0.46
CA ILE A 263 -24.10 9.06 0.16
C ILE A 263 -24.61 8.30 -1.06
N ARG A 264 -23.82 8.25 -2.14
CA ARG A 264 -24.17 7.49 -3.35
C ARG A 264 -24.41 6.01 -3.04
N ASP A 265 -23.55 5.42 -2.22
CA ASP A 265 -23.62 4.01 -1.86
C ASP A 265 -24.72 3.71 -0.82
N ASP A 266 -25.47 4.72 -0.35
CA ASP A 266 -26.42 4.60 0.76
C ASP A 266 -25.78 3.90 1.97
N ALA A 267 -24.53 4.25 2.27
CA ALA A 267 -23.69 3.53 3.23
C ALA A 267 -23.89 3.98 4.69
N ILE A 268 -24.51 5.14 4.91
CA ILE A 268 -24.69 5.75 6.23
C ILE A 268 -25.89 5.12 6.94
N LYS A 269 -25.72 4.73 8.20
CA LYS A 269 -26.73 4.01 8.99
C LYS A 269 -27.91 4.89 9.42
N VAL A 270 -27.67 6.18 9.65
CA VAL A 270 -28.67 7.09 10.22
C VAL A 270 -29.58 7.64 9.13
N ASP A 271 -30.89 7.55 9.35
CA ASP A 271 -31.89 8.12 8.44
C ASP A 271 -31.75 9.66 8.33
N GLY A 272 -32.07 10.21 7.16
CA GLY A 272 -31.94 11.64 6.87
C GLY A 272 -30.58 12.05 6.31
N TYR A 273 -29.54 11.23 6.44
CA TYR A 273 -28.19 11.48 5.90
C TYR A 273 -27.98 10.95 4.47
N ARG A 274 -29.07 10.92 3.67
CA ARG A 274 -29.02 10.58 2.23
C ARG A 274 -28.58 11.75 1.36
N ARG A 275 -28.35 12.91 1.95
CA ARG A 275 -27.83 14.10 1.28
C ARG A 275 -26.71 14.72 2.11
N ALA A 276 -25.99 15.66 1.51
CA ALA A 276 -24.81 16.25 2.11
C ALA A 276 -25.18 17.31 3.16
N GLU A 277 -26.26 18.07 2.97
CA GLU A 277 -26.66 19.23 3.77
C GLU A 277 -26.63 18.97 5.29
N PRO A 278 -27.14 17.85 5.83
CA PRO A 278 -27.10 17.59 7.27
C PRO A 278 -25.68 17.55 7.88
N PHE A 279 -24.66 17.21 7.09
CA PHE A 279 -23.26 17.21 7.52
C PHE A 279 -22.65 18.62 7.59
N PHE A 280 -23.24 19.58 6.87
CA PHE A 280 -22.76 20.96 6.78
C PHE A 280 -23.63 21.93 7.60
N GLU A 281 -24.82 21.52 8.02
CA GLU A 281 -25.76 22.31 8.84
C GLU A 281 -25.76 21.92 10.33
N SER A 282 -24.96 20.91 10.72
CA SER A 282 -24.96 20.44 12.10
C SER A 282 -24.43 21.51 13.07
N ASN A 283 -25.01 21.50 14.27
CA ASN A 283 -24.62 22.37 15.38
C ASN A 283 -24.70 21.59 16.70
N LEU A 284 -23.60 20.90 17.03
CA LEU A 284 -23.48 20.12 18.24
C LEU A 284 -23.52 21.01 19.48
N GLN A 285 -24.41 20.67 20.42
CA GLN A 285 -24.55 21.36 21.69
C GLN A 285 -23.73 20.68 22.78
N ASP A 286 -23.27 21.47 23.76
CA ASP A 286 -22.62 20.94 24.96
C ASP A 286 -23.57 19.98 25.71
N PRO A 287 -23.08 18.82 26.21
CA PRO A 287 -21.67 18.42 26.34
C PRO A 287 -21.09 17.67 25.13
N THR A 288 -21.84 17.49 24.03
CA THR A 288 -21.43 16.67 22.89
C THR A 288 -20.37 17.39 22.06
N LYS A 289 -19.12 16.88 22.10
CA LYS A 289 -17.99 17.46 21.36
C LYS A 289 -17.77 16.86 19.98
N ALA A 290 -18.14 15.60 19.78
CA ALA A 290 -18.04 14.94 18.49
C ALA A 290 -19.04 13.79 18.38
N VAL A 291 -19.47 13.48 17.16
CA VAL A 291 -20.36 12.37 16.84
C VAL A 291 -19.75 11.54 15.72
N LEU A 292 -19.67 10.22 15.94
CA LEU A 292 -19.25 9.27 14.92
C LEU A 292 -20.39 8.99 13.94
N VAL A 293 -20.12 9.12 12.65
CA VAL A 293 -21.01 8.69 11.58
C VAL A 293 -20.85 7.18 11.41
N HIS A 294 -21.94 6.45 11.65
CA HIS A 294 -21.92 4.99 11.58
C HIS A 294 -22.29 4.50 10.19
N TRP A 295 -21.52 3.55 9.67
CA TRP A 295 -21.85 2.84 8.44
C TRP A 295 -22.89 1.75 8.69
N LYS A 296 -23.66 1.38 7.65
CA LYS A 296 -24.54 0.21 7.69
C LYS A 296 -23.70 -1.06 7.86
N PRO A 297 -24.11 -2.04 8.69
CA PRO A 297 -23.31 -3.24 8.96
C PRO A 297 -22.86 -3.99 7.70
N HIS A 298 -23.76 -4.17 6.72
CA HIS A 298 -23.46 -4.86 5.45
C HIS A 298 -22.47 -4.09 4.54
N MET A 299 -22.20 -2.82 4.82
CA MET A 299 -21.26 -2.00 4.05
C MET A 299 -19.83 -2.05 4.57
N LEU A 300 -19.62 -2.50 5.82
CA LEU A 300 -18.32 -2.46 6.49
C LEU A 300 -17.20 -3.15 5.70
N LYS A 301 -17.48 -4.34 5.15
CA LYS A 301 -16.52 -5.13 4.35
C LYS A 301 -16.49 -4.76 2.87
N THR A 302 -17.29 -3.77 2.46
CA THR A 302 -17.41 -3.37 1.06
C THR A 302 -16.29 -2.40 0.67
N PRO A 303 -15.55 -2.64 -0.42
CA PRO A 303 -14.56 -1.71 -0.94
C PRO A 303 -15.19 -0.36 -1.33
N ILE A 304 -14.47 0.73 -1.03
CA ILE A 304 -14.92 2.08 -1.36
C ILE A 304 -14.81 2.36 -2.87
N PHE A 305 -13.77 1.83 -3.50
CA PHE A 305 -13.51 1.97 -4.93
C PHE A 305 -13.91 0.68 -5.66
N ARG A 306 -14.92 0.75 -6.53
CA ARG A 306 -15.54 -0.38 -7.24
C ARG A 306 -15.74 -0.08 -8.72
#